data_AF-A0AAF0UV58-F1
#
_entry.id   AF-A0AAF0UV58-F1
#
_cell.length_a   1.000
_cell.length_b   1.000
_cell.length_c   1.000
_cell.angle_alpha   90.00
_cell.angle_beta   90.00
_cell.angle_gamma   90.00
#
_symmetry.space_group_name_H-M   'P 1'
#
loop_
_entity.id
_entity.type
_entity.pdbx_description
1 polymer ?
#
loop_
_entity_poly.entity_id
_entity_poly.type
_entity_poly.pdbx_seq_one_letter_code
_entity_poly.pdbx_strand_id
1 'polypeptide(L)'
;MEDRKRALVSRLLQYALIHQVLGIPYNKIVIRRTAEGKPYLECDKPNLELPNFNFNASHHGDFVAIASEPVCLVGLDVVSLTIPEKESVEEFIQSFSSYFSTLEWFNIINAGSSRQILSEFYRYWSVKEAFVKAIGDGVGYKLDTIEFHHKSWENIVVKVDGKELEDWRFWLLELEKDHVASIARGHPMYATSSYKTTLNWTKFNDEEYNLGLHLPNARFIFRKVEDLFPSNGTGRVPPC
;
A
#
# COMPACT_ATOMS: atom_id res chain seq x y z
N MET A 1 -1.27 -23.47 3.59
CA MET A 1 -0.54 -23.30 4.87
C MET A 1 0.27 -22.00 4.87
N GLU A 2 0.88 -21.63 3.75
CA GLU A 2 1.65 -20.38 3.61
C GLU A 2 0.81 -19.10 3.75
N ASP A 3 -0.42 -19.05 3.23
CA ASP A 3 -1.28 -17.85 3.43
C ASP A 3 -1.64 -17.58 4.89
N ARG A 4 -1.82 -18.63 5.69
CA ARG A 4 -2.08 -18.47 7.13
C ARG A 4 -0.87 -17.87 7.84
N LYS A 5 0.35 -18.23 7.43
CA LYS A 5 1.59 -17.64 7.96
C LYS A 5 1.70 -16.17 7.54
N ARG A 6 1.48 -15.85 6.26
CA ARG A 6 1.50 -14.46 5.75
C ARG A 6 0.48 -13.58 6.47
N ALA A 7 -0.75 -14.07 6.67
CA ALA A 7 -1.78 -13.34 7.39
C ALA A 7 -1.40 -13.08 8.86
N LEU A 8 -0.79 -14.07 9.53
CA LEU A 8 -0.29 -13.91 10.90
C LEU A 8 0.86 -12.89 10.96
N VAL A 9 1.85 -12.99 10.08
CA VAL A 9 2.98 -12.05 10.02
C VAL A 9 2.51 -10.64 9.69
N SER A 10 1.53 -10.49 8.79
CA SER A 10 0.91 -9.19 8.48
C SER A 10 0.27 -8.58 9.73
N ARG A 11 -0.42 -9.39 10.53
CA ARG A 11 -0.99 -8.93 11.80
C ARG A 11 0.10 -8.53 12.79
N LEU A 12 1.15 -9.33 12.95
CA LEU A 12 2.28 -9.01 13.83
C LEU A 12 3.00 -7.71 13.42
N LEU A 13 3.21 -7.51 12.11
CA LEU A 13 3.79 -6.27 11.58
C LEU A 13 2.97 -5.04 11.92
N GLN A 14 1.63 -5.12 11.88
CA GLN A 14 0.77 -4.00 12.27
C GLN A 14 0.98 -3.64 13.75
N TYR A 15 1.00 -4.63 14.64
CA TYR A 15 1.23 -4.40 16.07
C TYR A 15 2.64 -3.85 16.33
N ALA A 16 3.67 -4.42 15.69
CA ALA A 16 5.04 -3.98 15.84
C ALA A 16 5.22 -2.53 15.35
N LEU A 17 4.66 -2.19 14.19
CA LEU A 17 4.68 -0.83 13.64
C LEU A 17 4.02 0.16 14.61
N ILE A 18 2.80 -0.12 15.06
CA ILE A 18 2.05 0.75 15.98
C ILE A 18 2.84 0.96 17.28
N HIS A 19 3.40 -0.12 17.84
CA HIS A 19 4.21 -0.03 19.05
C HIS A 19 5.47 0.83 18.83
N GLN A 20 6.18 0.63 17.72
CA GLN A 20 7.42 1.35 17.41
C GLN A 20 7.20 2.83 17.11
N VAL A 21 6.13 3.17 16.37
CA VAL A 21 5.87 4.55 15.94
C VAL A 21 5.15 5.35 17.02
N LEU A 22 4.19 4.75 17.74
CA LEU A 22 3.34 5.45 18.70
C LEU A 22 3.67 5.16 20.16
N GLY A 23 4.57 4.21 20.45
CA GLY A 23 4.89 3.79 21.81
C GLY A 23 3.76 3.05 22.54
N ILE A 24 2.66 2.71 21.86
CA ILE A 24 1.50 2.06 22.49
C ILE A 24 1.88 0.62 22.89
N PRO A 25 1.69 0.21 24.17
CA PRO A 25 1.95 -1.17 24.59
C PRO A 25 1.11 -2.19 23.80
N TYR A 26 1.69 -3.34 23.45
CA TYR A 26 1.03 -4.38 22.64
C TYR A 26 -0.38 -4.76 23.11
N ASN A 27 -0.59 -4.88 24.42
CA ASN A 27 -1.88 -5.25 25.04
C ASN A 27 -2.93 -4.12 25.03
N LYS A 28 -2.56 -2.91 24.61
CA LYS A 28 -3.44 -1.75 24.46
C LYS A 28 -3.76 -1.44 22.99
N ILE A 29 -3.10 -2.10 22.04
CA ILE A 29 -3.34 -1.90 20.61
C ILE A 29 -4.67 -2.56 20.22
N VAL A 30 -5.62 -1.74 19.77
CA VAL A 30 -6.91 -2.19 19.23
C VAL A 30 -6.97 -1.80 17.76
N ILE A 31 -6.92 -2.80 16.88
CA ILE A 31 -7.04 -2.57 15.43
C ILE A 31 -8.41 -3.07 14.97
N ARG A 32 -9.20 -2.16 14.42
CA ARG A 32 -10.52 -2.42 13.80
C ARG A 32 -10.41 -2.43 12.27
N ARG A 33 -11.54 -2.58 11.58
CA ARG A 33 -11.63 -2.53 10.12
C ARG A 33 -12.77 -1.61 9.69
N THR A 34 -12.58 -0.88 8.59
CA THR A 34 -13.65 -0.14 7.92
C THR A 34 -14.69 -1.09 7.33
N ALA A 35 -15.79 -0.55 6.78
CA ALA A 35 -16.83 -1.35 6.13
C ALA A 35 -16.30 -2.17 4.94
N GLU A 36 -15.31 -1.62 4.22
CA GLU A 36 -14.61 -2.21 3.09
C GLU A 36 -13.44 -3.10 3.53
N GLY A 37 -13.21 -3.20 4.84
CA GLY A 37 -12.24 -4.12 5.43
C GLY A 37 -10.84 -3.53 5.66
N LYS A 38 -10.59 -2.24 5.39
CA LYS A 38 -9.27 -1.63 5.63
C LYS A 38 -8.98 -1.58 7.13
N PRO A 39 -7.85 -2.15 7.61
CA PRO A 39 -7.52 -2.10 9.03
C PRO A 39 -7.11 -0.68 9.46
N TYR A 40 -7.53 -0.26 10.66
CA TYR A 40 -7.16 1.02 11.26
C TYR A 40 -6.98 0.89 12.77
N LEU A 41 -6.13 1.74 13.35
CA LEU A 41 -5.94 1.83 14.80
C LEU A 41 -7.13 2.58 15.43
N GLU A 42 -7.82 1.96 16.38
CA GLU A 42 -8.77 2.67 17.22
C GLU A 42 -7.99 3.44 18.29
N CYS A 43 -8.14 4.77 18.29
CA CYS A 43 -7.45 5.64 19.24
C CYS A 43 -8.43 6.63 19.87
N ASP A 44 -8.58 6.56 21.19
CA ASP A 44 -9.48 7.44 21.95
C ASP A 44 -8.95 8.88 22.08
N LYS A 45 -7.65 9.08 21.82
CA LYS A 45 -7.00 10.40 21.91
C LYS A 45 -6.28 10.72 20.61
N PRO A 46 -6.57 11.85 19.95
CA PRO A 46 -5.84 12.25 18.76
C PRO A 46 -4.36 12.51 19.12
N ASN A 47 -3.45 11.86 18.39
CA ASN A 47 -2.03 12.21 18.44
C ASN A 47 -1.84 13.45 17.55
N LEU A 48 -1.54 14.60 18.15
CA LEU A 48 -1.39 15.86 17.43
C LEU A 48 -0.17 15.89 16.50
N GLU A 49 0.84 15.06 16.74
CA GLU A 49 2.04 14.97 15.89
C GLU A 49 1.81 14.08 14.66
N LEU A 50 0.89 13.10 14.77
CA LEU A 50 0.58 12.12 13.73
C LEU A 50 -0.94 12.07 13.50
N PRO A 51 -1.53 13.19 13.05
CA PRO A 51 -2.97 13.42 13.11
C PRO A 51 -3.78 12.39 12.33
N ASN A 52 -3.21 11.87 11.25
CA ASN A 52 -3.82 10.84 10.40
C ASN A 52 -2.95 9.60 10.34
N PHE A 53 -2.29 9.22 11.44
CA PHE A 53 -1.53 7.98 11.47
C PHE A 53 -2.35 6.83 10.89
N ASN A 54 -1.91 6.31 9.75
CA ASN A 54 -2.53 5.19 9.08
C ASN A 54 -1.47 4.28 8.48
N PHE A 55 -1.86 3.05 8.17
CA PHE A 55 -0.97 2.04 7.64
C PHE A 55 -1.69 1.15 6.64
N ASN A 56 -0.90 0.51 5.80
CA ASN A 56 -1.38 -0.50 4.87
C ASN A 56 -0.37 -1.65 4.78
N ALA A 57 -0.86 -2.87 4.80
CA ALA A 57 -0.04 -4.07 4.72
C ALA A 57 -0.46 -4.90 3.50
N SER A 58 0.52 -5.46 2.78
CA SER A 58 0.30 -6.39 1.68
C SER A 58 1.21 -7.61 1.81
N HIS A 59 0.81 -8.71 1.21
CA HIS A 59 1.60 -9.93 1.18
C HIS A 59 1.35 -10.72 -0.10
N HIS A 60 2.42 -11.20 -0.73
CA HIS A 60 2.35 -12.14 -1.85
C HIS A 60 3.69 -12.84 -1.98
N GLY A 61 3.67 -14.10 -2.43
CA GLY A 61 4.87 -14.94 -2.50
C GLY A 61 5.58 -15.02 -1.15
N ASP A 62 6.83 -14.59 -1.14
CA ASP A 62 7.74 -14.70 0.01
C ASP A 62 7.70 -13.48 0.95
N PHE A 63 7.02 -12.41 0.57
CA PHE A 63 7.07 -11.15 1.31
C PHE A 63 5.74 -10.81 2.00
N VAL A 64 5.90 -10.20 3.18
CA VAL A 64 4.87 -9.43 3.87
C VAL A 64 5.47 -8.06 4.13
N ALA A 65 4.80 -7.02 3.68
CA ALA A 65 5.26 -5.65 3.81
C ALA A 65 4.19 -4.77 4.48
N ILE A 66 4.64 -3.70 5.13
CA ILE A 66 3.78 -2.69 5.74
C ILE A 66 4.37 -1.31 5.50
N ALA A 67 3.52 -0.33 5.24
CA ALA A 67 3.86 1.08 5.14
C ALA A 67 2.92 1.90 6.03
N SER A 68 3.39 3.05 6.50
CA SER A 68 2.61 3.97 7.34
C SER A 68 2.83 5.41 6.95
N GLU A 69 1.81 6.23 7.16
CA GLU A 69 1.84 7.68 6.93
C GLU A 69 1.27 8.44 8.12
N PRO A 70 1.88 9.58 8.52
CA PRO A 70 1.38 10.40 9.61
C PRO A 70 0.25 11.35 9.21
N VAL A 71 0.20 11.75 7.93
CA VAL A 71 -0.66 12.84 7.42
C VAL A 71 -1.45 12.41 6.20
N CYS A 72 -0.76 11.91 5.17
CA CYS A 72 -1.38 11.45 3.93
C CYS A 72 -2.00 10.06 4.08
N LEU A 73 -2.81 9.64 3.11
CA LEU A 73 -3.19 8.23 2.98
C LEU A 73 -1.98 7.42 2.50
N VAL A 74 -1.86 6.19 2.99
CA VAL A 74 -0.94 5.19 2.43
C VAL A 74 -1.68 3.95 1.93
N GLY A 75 -1.23 3.47 0.79
CA GLY A 75 -1.54 2.15 0.25
C GLY A 75 -0.28 1.47 -0.21
N LEU A 76 -0.24 0.16 -0.03
CA LEU A 76 0.90 -0.69 -0.34
C LEU A 76 0.39 -1.93 -1.05
N ASP A 77 1.01 -2.27 -2.17
CA ASP A 77 0.88 -3.60 -2.74
C ASP A 77 2.23 -4.27 -2.91
N VAL A 78 2.25 -5.60 -2.78
CA VAL A 78 3.41 -6.44 -3.04
C VAL A 78 2.92 -7.62 -3.83
N VAL A 79 3.57 -7.88 -4.97
CA VAL A 79 3.18 -8.93 -5.90
C VAL A 79 4.39 -9.72 -6.37
N SER A 80 4.25 -11.05 -6.51
CA SER A 80 5.23 -11.95 -7.12
C SER A 80 4.84 -12.23 -8.56
N LEU A 81 5.80 -12.20 -9.47
CA LEU A 81 5.62 -12.43 -10.91
C LEU A 81 5.51 -13.94 -11.19
N THR A 82 4.41 -14.57 -10.77
CA THR A 82 4.18 -16.02 -10.96
C THR A 82 3.11 -16.27 -12.00
N ILE A 83 3.41 -17.08 -13.02
CA ILE A 83 2.42 -17.56 -13.99
C ILE A 83 1.76 -18.83 -13.44
N PRO A 84 0.43 -19.01 -13.57
CA PRO A 84 -0.20 -20.30 -13.27
C PRO A 84 0.34 -21.41 -14.18
N GLU A 85 0.54 -22.62 -13.63
CA GLU A 85 1.27 -23.73 -14.30
C GLU A 85 0.64 -24.23 -15.62
N LYS A 86 -0.57 -23.79 -15.97
CA LYS A 86 -1.40 -24.42 -17.02
C LYS A 86 -1.73 -23.51 -18.21
N GLU A 87 -1.16 -22.31 -18.28
CA GLU A 87 -1.49 -21.32 -19.32
C GLU A 87 -0.26 -20.51 -19.74
N SER A 88 -0.33 -19.92 -20.93
CA SER A 88 0.68 -18.94 -21.38
C SER A 88 0.54 -17.61 -20.62
N VAL A 89 1.55 -16.75 -20.71
CA VAL A 89 1.45 -15.39 -20.13
C VAL A 89 0.28 -14.64 -20.75
N GLU A 90 0.15 -14.73 -22.08
CA GLU A 90 -0.84 -14.00 -22.85
C GLU A 90 -2.25 -14.46 -22.50
N GLU A 91 -2.47 -15.77 -22.32
CA GLU A 91 -3.74 -16.33 -21.86
C GLU A 91 -4.10 -15.87 -20.45
N PHE A 92 -3.12 -15.93 -19.52
CA PHE A 92 -3.31 -15.50 -18.14
C PHE A 92 -3.73 -14.03 -18.04
N ILE A 93 -2.95 -13.12 -18.64
CA ILE A 93 -3.20 -11.68 -18.51
C ILE A 93 -4.50 -11.26 -19.21
N GLN A 94 -4.93 -11.99 -20.24
CA GLN A 94 -6.12 -11.65 -21.01
C GLN A 94 -7.40 -11.63 -20.15
N SER A 95 -7.47 -12.45 -19.10
CA SER A 95 -8.60 -12.44 -18.15
C SER A 95 -8.70 -11.16 -17.32
N PHE A 96 -7.63 -10.35 -17.27
CA PHE A 96 -7.55 -9.11 -16.50
C PHE A 96 -7.68 -7.86 -17.37
N SER A 97 -7.83 -7.99 -18.70
CA SER A 97 -7.78 -6.85 -19.62
C SER A 97 -8.80 -5.75 -19.30
N SER A 98 -9.95 -6.11 -18.71
CA SER A 98 -10.99 -5.15 -18.31
C SER A 98 -10.64 -4.29 -17.09
N TYR A 99 -9.53 -4.54 -16.42
CA TYR A 99 -9.07 -3.73 -15.27
C TYR A 99 -8.06 -2.64 -15.67
N PHE A 100 -7.66 -2.61 -16.93
CA PHE A 100 -6.68 -1.67 -17.47
C PHE A 100 -7.33 -0.74 -18.49
N SER A 101 -6.81 0.48 -18.57
CA SER A 101 -7.19 1.37 -19.67
C SER A 101 -6.64 0.85 -20.99
N THR A 102 -7.16 1.37 -22.11
CA THR A 102 -6.64 1.05 -23.45
C THR A 102 -5.14 1.34 -23.57
N LEU A 103 -4.65 2.44 -22.96
CA LEU A 103 -3.25 2.82 -22.99
C LEU A 103 -2.38 1.84 -22.19
N GLU A 104 -2.79 1.53 -20.96
CA GLU A 104 -2.06 0.60 -20.09
C GLU A 104 -2.01 -0.80 -20.70
N TRP A 105 -3.16 -1.29 -21.20
CA TRP A 105 -3.23 -2.59 -21.85
C TRP A 105 -2.35 -2.66 -23.09
N PHE A 106 -2.32 -1.60 -23.91
CA PHE A 106 -1.41 -1.49 -25.04
C PHE A 106 0.05 -1.57 -24.60
N ASN A 107 0.45 -0.88 -23.53
CA ASN A 107 1.82 -0.93 -23.02
C ASN A 107 2.19 -2.32 -22.50
N ILE A 108 1.26 -3.00 -21.81
CA ILE A 108 1.45 -4.36 -21.29
C ILE A 108 1.72 -5.36 -22.42
N ILE A 109 0.82 -5.45 -23.41
CA ILE A 109 0.92 -6.47 -24.45
C ILE A 109 2.08 -6.21 -25.44
N ASN A 110 2.57 -4.98 -25.50
CA ASN A 110 3.70 -4.59 -26.36
C ASN A 110 5.04 -4.47 -25.59
N ALA A 111 5.13 -4.91 -24.34
CA ALA A 111 6.33 -4.81 -23.53
C ALA A 111 7.52 -5.65 -24.03
N GLY A 112 7.29 -6.61 -24.95
CA GLY A 112 8.31 -7.42 -25.59
C GLY A 112 8.11 -8.91 -25.38
N SER A 113 9.11 -9.58 -24.79
CA SER A 113 9.03 -11.00 -24.45
C SER A 113 7.92 -11.29 -23.43
N SER A 114 7.45 -12.55 -23.35
CA SER A 114 6.41 -12.95 -22.38
C SER A 114 6.80 -12.61 -20.93
N ARG A 115 8.08 -12.66 -20.55
CA ARG A 115 8.54 -12.21 -19.21
C ARG A 115 8.40 -10.69 -19.03
N GLN A 116 8.66 -9.89 -20.06
CA GLN A 116 8.46 -8.43 -20.02
C GLN A 116 6.97 -8.08 -19.96
N ILE A 117 6.13 -8.76 -20.73
CA ILE A 117 4.66 -8.62 -20.69
C ILE A 117 4.15 -8.91 -19.28
N LEU A 118 4.55 -10.04 -18.69
CA LEU A 118 4.16 -10.42 -17.33
C LEU A 118 4.63 -9.39 -16.29
N SER A 119 5.89 -8.95 -16.41
CA SER A 119 6.45 -7.94 -15.51
C SER A 119 5.65 -6.63 -15.60
N GLU A 120 5.33 -6.17 -16.79
CA GLU A 120 4.62 -4.91 -16.99
C GLU A 120 3.17 -4.99 -16.49
N PHE A 121 2.50 -6.12 -16.76
CA PHE A 121 1.19 -6.43 -16.18
C PHE A 121 1.19 -6.29 -14.65
N TYR A 122 2.13 -6.96 -13.98
CA TYR A 122 2.20 -6.93 -12.52
C TYR A 122 2.59 -5.57 -11.95
N ARG A 123 3.40 -4.77 -12.67
CA ARG A 123 3.69 -3.39 -12.26
C ARG A 123 2.45 -2.51 -12.29
N TYR A 124 1.68 -2.52 -13.38
CA TYR A 124 0.41 -1.80 -13.45
C TYR A 124 -0.59 -2.27 -12.41
N TRP A 125 -0.72 -3.60 -12.26
CA TRP A 125 -1.58 -4.20 -11.24
C TRP A 125 -1.23 -3.71 -9.83
N SER A 126 0.05 -3.81 -9.46
CA SER A 126 0.55 -3.43 -8.14
C SER A 126 0.32 -1.95 -7.84
N VAL A 127 0.54 -1.05 -8.80
CA VAL A 127 0.31 0.39 -8.59
C VAL A 127 -1.19 0.72 -8.46
N LYS A 128 -2.06 0.09 -9.26
CA LYS A 128 -3.53 0.22 -9.12
C LYS A 128 -4.01 -0.28 -7.77
N GLU A 129 -3.56 -1.45 -7.34
CA GLU A 129 -3.90 -2.02 -6.03
C GLU A 129 -3.41 -1.12 -4.90
N ALA A 130 -2.19 -0.58 -4.98
CA ALA A 130 -1.69 0.36 -3.98
C ALA A 130 -2.57 1.61 -3.89
N PHE A 131 -3.02 2.18 -5.02
CA PHE A 131 -3.94 3.32 -5.04
C PHE A 131 -5.29 3.00 -4.38
N VAL A 132 -5.92 1.88 -4.78
CA VAL A 132 -7.23 1.47 -4.24
C VAL A 132 -7.14 1.13 -2.75
N LYS A 133 -6.05 0.50 -2.32
CA LYS A 133 -5.75 0.25 -0.90
C LYS A 133 -5.53 1.54 -0.13
N ALA A 134 -4.96 2.58 -0.74
CA ALA A 134 -4.76 3.88 -0.10
C ALA A 134 -6.10 4.55 0.21
N ILE A 135 -6.99 4.67 -0.78
CA ILE A 135 -8.34 5.27 -0.62
C ILE A 135 -9.27 4.44 0.27
N GLY A 136 -9.04 3.12 0.37
CA GLY A 136 -9.80 2.23 1.26
C GLY A 136 -11.12 1.72 0.68
N ASP A 137 -11.26 1.66 -0.65
CA ASP A 137 -12.49 1.20 -1.32
C ASP A 137 -12.52 -0.31 -1.59
N GLY A 138 -11.36 -0.98 -1.49
CA GLY A 138 -11.25 -2.42 -1.71
C GLY A 138 -11.69 -2.83 -3.13
N VAL A 139 -12.36 -3.99 -3.25
CA VAL A 139 -12.69 -4.63 -4.55
C VAL A 139 -13.79 -3.87 -5.33
N GLY A 140 -14.42 -2.86 -4.73
CA GLY A 140 -15.54 -2.12 -5.35
C GLY A 140 -15.12 -1.06 -6.38
N TYR A 141 -13.83 -0.69 -6.42
CA TYR A 141 -13.37 0.40 -7.27
C TYR A 141 -13.27 -0.03 -8.74
N LYS A 142 -13.75 0.82 -9.65
CA LYS A 142 -13.66 0.60 -11.09
C LYS A 142 -12.22 0.82 -11.57
N LEU A 143 -11.44 -0.26 -11.63
CA LEU A 143 -10.02 -0.18 -11.99
C LEU A 143 -9.78 0.36 -13.41
N ASP A 144 -10.75 0.21 -14.32
CA ASP A 144 -10.70 0.72 -15.69
C ASP A 144 -10.77 2.24 -15.78
N THR A 145 -11.26 2.94 -14.76
CA THR A 145 -11.30 4.41 -14.72
C THR A 145 -9.99 5.03 -14.23
N ILE A 146 -9.10 4.23 -13.64
CA ILE A 146 -7.78 4.64 -13.18
C ILE A 146 -6.79 4.38 -14.31
N GLU A 147 -6.02 5.39 -14.71
CA GLU A 147 -5.00 5.26 -15.74
C GLU A 147 -3.67 5.84 -15.23
N PHE A 148 -2.62 5.03 -15.23
CA PHE A 148 -1.28 5.43 -14.85
C PHE A 148 -0.42 5.84 -16.04
N HIS A 149 0.28 6.97 -15.89
CA HIS A 149 1.25 7.51 -16.82
C HIS A 149 2.62 7.53 -16.16
N HIS A 150 3.66 7.14 -16.88
CA HIS A 150 5.02 7.15 -16.35
C HIS A 150 6.05 7.20 -17.48
N LYS A 151 7.31 7.50 -17.13
CA LYS A 151 8.46 7.27 -18.00
C LYS A 151 9.34 6.22 -17.35
N SER A 152 9.31 4.98 -17.86
CA SER A 152 10.05 3.85 -17.29
C SER A 152 9.80 3.65 -15.78
N TRP A 153 8.54 3.75 -15.34
CA TRP A 153 8.14 3.70 -13.93
C TRP A 153 8.74 4.78 -13.02
N GLU A 154 9.31 5.83 -13.62
CA GLU A 154 9.65 7.08 -12.95
C GLU A 154 8.57 8.13 -13.22
N ASN A 155 8.43 9.09 -12.30
CA ASN A 155 7.44 10.18 -12.37
C ASN A 155 6.02 9.65 -12.63
N ILE A 156 5.62 8.66 -11.85
CA ILE A 156 4.32 8.01 -11.98
C ILE A 156 3.22 8.99 -11.61
N VAL A 157 2.26 9.18 -12.52
CA VAL A 157 1.09 10.05 -12.40
C VAL A 157 -0.16 9.22 -12.57
N VAL A 158 -1.22 9.56 -11.83
CA VAL A 158 -2.54 8.90 -11.95
C VAL A 158 -3.55 9.86 -12.56
N LYS A 159 -4.36 9.35 -13.48
CA LYS A 159 -5.59 9.98 -13.96
C LYS A 159 -6.79 9.14 -13.56
N VAL A 160 -7.82 9.78 -13.05
CA VAL A 160 -9.12 9.15 -12.77
C VAL A 160 -10.17 9.85 -13.59
N ASP A 161 -10.92 9.09 -14.39
CA ASP A 161 -11.91 9.63 -15.34
C ASP A 161 -11.29 10.70 -16.28
N GLY A 162 -10.05 10.48 -16.70
CA GLY A 162 -9.28 11.39 -17.57
C GLY A 162 -8.70 12.62 -16.88
N LYS A 163 -9.01 12.86 -15.60
CA LYS A 163 -8.46 13.98 -14.82
C LYS A 163 -7.25 13.54 -14.01
N GLU A 164 -6.15 14.27 -14.17
CA GLU A 164 -4.95 14.09 -13.35
C GLU A 164 -5.19 14.43 -11.88
N LEU A 165 -4.67 13.59 -10.99
CA LEU A 165 -4.69 13.84 -9.55
C LEU A 165 -3.30 14.25 -9.08
N GLU A 166 -3.05 15.55 -9.04
CA GLU A 166 -1.75 16.16 -8.67
C GLU A 166 -1.37 15.90 -7.20
N ASP A 167 -2.35 15.58 -6.37
CA ASP A 167 -2.19 15.28 -4.94
C ASP A 167 -1.76 13.84 -4.66
N TRP A 168 -1.26 13.11 -5.65
CA TRP A 168 -0.80 11.74 -5.48
C TRP A 168 0.66 11.57 -5.86
N ARG A 169 1.33 10.67 -5.14
CA ARG A 169 2.70 10.23 -5.43
C ARG A 169 2.76 8.72 -5.34
N PHE A 170 3.55 8.13 -6.22
CA PHE A 170 3.70 6.68 -6.32
C PHE A 170 5.17 6.30 -6.42
N TRP A 171 5.49 5.15 -5.85
CA TRP A 171 6.80 4.53 -5.96
C TRP A 171 6.63 3.07 -6.32
N LEU A 172 7.43 2.61 -7.28
CA LEU A 172 7.55 1.22 -7.65
C LEU A 172 8.95 0.74 -7.31
N LEU A 173 9.04 -0.34 -6.56
CA LEU A 173 10.30 -0.91 -6.11
C LEU A 173 10.36 -2.38 -6.52
N GLU A 174 11.42 -2.74 -7.21
CA GLU A 174 11.74 -4.15 -7.44
C GLU A 174 12.39 -4.72 -6.17
N LEU A 175 11.88 -5.86 -5.75
CA LEU A 175 12.41 -6.63 -4.62
C LEU A 175 13.05 -7.91 -5.16
N GLU A 176 13.74 -8.64 -4.28
CA GLU A 176 14.34 -9.92 -4.65
C GLU A 176 13.29 -10.96 -5.06
N LYS A 177 13.74 -12.01 -5.76
CA LYS A 177 12.92 -13.17 -6.17
C LYS A 177 11.68 -12.79 -7.00
N ASP A 178 11.85 -11.89 -7.97
CA ASP A 178 10.79 -11.48 -8.89
C ASP A 178 9.54 -10.95 -8.16
N HIS A 179 9.75 -10.10 -7.15
CA HIS A 179 8.68 -9.37 -6.49
C HIS A 179 8.74 -7.88 -6.83
N VAL A 180 7.57 -7.24 -6.88
CA VAL A 180 7.41 -5.80 -7.01
C VAL A 180 6.61 -5.29 -5.83
N ALA A 181 6.99 -4.14 -5.30
CA ALA A 181 6.22 -3.41 -4.32
C ALA A 181 5.84 -2.03 -4.86
N SER A 182 4.58 -1.65 -4.70
CA SER A 182 4.09 -0.32 -5.06
C SER A 182 3.54 0.40 -3.83
N ILE A 183 3.95 1.65 -3.65
CA ILE A 183 3.45 2.53 -2.60
C ILE A 183 2.67 3.67 -3.26
N ALA A 184 1.49 3.95 -2.74
CA ALA A 184 0.70 5.12 -3.10
C ALA A 184 0.53 6.01 -1.87
N ARG A 185 0.83 7.30 -2.03
CA ARG A 185 0.61 8.36 -1.04
C ARG A 185 -0.32 9.40 -1.65
N GLY A 186 -1.37 9.80 -0.93
CA GLY A 186 -2.32 10.79 -1.46
C GLY A 186 -3.15 11.51 -0.40
N HIS A 187 -3.92 12.51 -0.85
CA HIS A 187 -4.67 13.38 0.04
C HIS A 187 -5.82 12.63 0.76
N PRO A 188 -6.02 12.84 2.08
CA PRO A 188 -7.12 12.24 2.85
C PRO A 188 -8.53 12.47 2.32
N MET A 189 -8.74 13.50 1.49
CA MET A 189 -10.03 13.77 0.84
C MET A 189 -10.49 12.65 -0.10
N TYR A 190 -9.56 11.84 -0.61
CA TYR A 190 -9.88 10.72 -1.50
C TYR A 190 -10.32 9.45 -0.75
N ALA A 191 -10.19 9.41 0.57
CA ALA A 191 -10.64 8.28 1.36
C ALA A 191 -12.16 8.06 1.25
N THR A 192 -12.57 6.79 1.30
CA THR A 192 -13.99 6.42 1.40
C THR A 192 -14.64 7.03 2.64
N SER A 193 -15.97 7.16 2.62
CA SER A 193 -16.72 7.80 3.70
C SER A 193 -16.48 7.13 5.06
N SER A 194 -16.48 5.81 5.09
CA SER A 194 -16.19 5.00 6.29
C SER A 194 -14.75 5.22 6.75
N TYR A 195 -13.77 5.26 5.84
CA TYR A 195 -12.37 5.44 6.19
C TYR A 195 -12.09 6.85 6.72
N LYS A 196 -12.74 7.89 6.17
CA LYS A 196 -12.65 9.27 6.67
C LYS A 196 -13.04 9.40 8.15
N THR A 197 -13.97 8.58 8.64
CA THR A 197 -14.36 8.61 10.07
C THR A 197 -13.23 8.19 11.02
N THR A 198 -12.19 7.56 10.49
CA THR A 198 -11.02 7.10 11.26
C THR A 198 -9.87 8.10 11.26
N LEU A 199 -9.97 9.17 10.47
CA LEU A 199 -8.94 10.20 10.29
C LEU A 199 -9.31 11.44 11.10
N ASN A 200 -8.37 11.97 11.89
CA ASN A 200 -8.68 13.13 12.74
C ASN A 200 -8.74 14.43 11.94
N TRP A 201 -7.90 14.59 10.91
CA TRP A 201 -7.84 15.80 10.09
C TRP A 201 -8.06 15.48 8.60
N THR A 202 -9.20 15.92 8.07
CA THR A 202 -9.54 15.74 6.65
C THR A 202 -9.51 17.05 5.85
N LYS A 203 -9.23 18.17 6.52
CA LYS A 203 -9.05 19.51 5.91
C LYS A 203 -7.69 20.04 6.34
N PHE A 204 -6.77 20.12 5.38
CA PHE A 204 -5.47 20.76 5.55
C PHE A 204 -5.50 22.12 4.86
N ASN A 205 -4.66 23.06 5.32
CA ASN A 205 -4.23 24.13 4.42
C ASN A 205 -3.20 23.55 3.43
N ASP A 206 -3.03 24.20 2.28
CA ASP A 206 -2.18 23.67 1.20
C ASP A 206 -0.72 23.48 1.64
N GLU A 207 -0.22 24.30 2.58
CA GLU A 207 1.17 24.24 3.07
C GLU A 207 1.44 22.99 3.93
N GLU A 208 0.56 22.68 4.89
CA GLU A 208 0.67 21.50 5.76
C GLU A 208 0.58 20.20 4.96
N TYR A 209 -0.32 20.17 3.98
CA TYR A 209 -0.44 19.02 3.10
C TYR A 209 0.79 18.84 2.22
N ASN A 210 1.28 19.92 1.61
CA ASN A 210 2.48 19.86 0.78
C ASN A 210 3.70 19.39 1.57
N LEU A 211 3.82 19.77 2.85
CA LEU A 211 4.88 19.24 3.72
C LEU A 211 4.74 17.72 3.91
N GLY A 212 3.54 17.23 4.19
CA GLY A 212 3.24 15.80 4.31
C GLY A 212 3.52 15.02 3.02
N LEU A 213 3.12 15.57 1.87
CA LEU A 213 3.29 14.94 0.56
C LEU A 213 4.76 14.75 0.20
N HIS A 214 5.61 15.72 0.56
CA HIS A 214 7.05 15.72 0.29
C HIS A 214 7.91 15.15 1.43
N LEU A 215 7.30 14.51 2.43
CA LEU A 215 8.06 13.77 3.44
C LEU A 215 9.01 12.77 2.76
N PRO A 216 10.27 12.67 3.21
CA PRO A 216 11.25 11.79 2.58
C PRO A 216 10.76 10.35 2.63
N ASN A 217 10.87 9.65 1.51
CA ASN A 217 10.54 8.23 1.49
C ASN A 217 11.69 7.44 2.10
N ALA A 218 11.40 6.73 3.18
CA ALA A 218 12.28 5.70 3.66
C ALA A 218 12.29 4.53 2.65
N ARG A 219 13.48 3.97 2.39
CA ARG A 219 13.58 2.69 1.69
C ARG A 219 12.99 1.58 2.56
N PHE A 220 12.49 0.51 1.94
CA PHE A 220 12.08 -0.67 2.69
C PHE A 220 13.24 -1.20 3.55
N ILE A 221 12.95 -1.47 4.81
CA ILE A 221 13.86 -2.14 5.73
C ILE A 221 13.43 -3.61 5.78
N PHE A 222 14.25 -4.48 5.21
CA PHE A 222 14.00 -5.91 5.25
C PHE A 222 14.27 -6.45 6.66
N ARG A 223 13.29 -7.20 7.18
CA ARG A 223 13.36 -7.88 8.47
C ARG A 223 12.95 -9.33 8.31
N LYS A 224 13.56 -10.21 9.08
CA LYS A 224 13.07 -11.57 9.25
C LYS A 224 11.92 -11.56 10.26
N VAL A 225 11.11 -12.61 10.22
CA VAL A 225 9.99 -12.77 11.16
C VAL A 225 10.48 -12.80 12.62
N GLU A 226 11.66 -13.35 12.88
CA GLU A 226 12.30 -13.37 14.19
C GLU A 226 12.60 -11.96 14.75
N ASP A 227 12.86 -10.98 13.87
CA ASP A 227 13.16 -9.60 14.26
C ASP A 227 11.91 -8.81 14.70
N LEU A 228 10.71 -9.38 14.52
CA LEU A 228 9.44 -8.76 14.93
C LEU A 228 9.10 -9.02 16.39
N PHE A 229 9.74 -10.01 17.00
CA PHE A 229 9.54 -10.31 18.41
C PHE A 229 10.46 -9.43 19.25
N PRO A 230 9.97 -8.88 20.38
CA PRO A 230 10.85 -8.22 21.33
C PRO A 230 11.95 -9.21 21.71
N SER A 231 13.22 -8.81 21.55
CA SER A 231 14.30 -9.54 22.20
C SER A 231 13.95 -9.57 23.70
N ASN A 232 14.15 -10.71 24.37
CA ASN A 232 14.00 -10.84 25.83
C ASN A 232 15.06 -10.00 26.58
N GLY A 233 15.09 -8.70 26.32
CA GLY A 233 15.92 -7.70 26.97
C GLY A 233 15.08 -6.99 28.01
N THR A 234 15.49 -7.14 29.25
CA THR A 234 15.02 -6.38 30.43
C THR A 234 15.18 -4.87 30.20
N GLY A 235 14.26 -4.25 29.48
CA GLY A 235 14.19 -2.81 29.27
C GLY A 235 13.23 -2.19 30.28
N ARG A 236 13.79 -1.49 31.28
CA ARG A 236 13.02 -0.71 32.25
C ARG A 236 12.14 0.31 31.52
N VAL A 237 10.85 0.29 31.83
CA VAL A 237 9.90 1.36 31.51
C VAL A 237 10.35 2.63 32.25
N PRO A 238 10.59 3.77 31.59
CA PRO A 238 10.78 5.04 32.29
C PRO A 238 9.43 5.49 32.87
N PRO A 239 9.39 6.01 34.11
CA PRO A 239 8.14 6.43 34.73
C PRO A 239 7.63 7.75 34.14
N CYS A 240 6.35 7.72 33.76
CA CYS A 240 5.35 8.78 33.53
C CYS A 240 5.71 9.98 32.65
#